data_AF-A0A452GXT4-F1
#
_entry.id   AF-A0A452GXT4-F1
#
_cell.length_a   1.000
_cell.length_b   1.000
_cell.length_c   1.000
_cell.angle_alpha   90.00
_cell.angle_beta   90.00
_cell.angle_gamma   90.00
#
_symmetry.space_group_name_H-M   'P 1'
#
loop_
_entity.id
_entity.type
_entity.pdbx_description
1 polymer ?
#
loop_
_entity_poly.entity_id
_entity_poly.type
_entity_poly.pdbx_seq_one_letter_code
_entity_poly.pdbx_strand_id
1 'polypeptide(L)'
;MFPKQMVCQADEGPPAKEELLPLARDFIHQYYSSIKRADSRVHMQRVQEVEQEIRATGTYQLLEPELIFGAKQAWRNAARCLGRIQWNKLQVFDARDCASVQEMFGFLCTHLQYATNRGNLRSAITIFPQRMPGRGDFRIWNSQLIRYAGYPQPDGSVLGDPANVDITELCIQHGWTPGHGRFDVLPLLLQAPDEAPELFLLPPELVLEVPIQHPTLAWFGELGLRWHALPAVANMLLEIGGLQFPAAPFNGWYVGSEIGMRNFCDSNRYNLLQEVALHMGLDTGKTSSLWKDKAAVEINVAVLHSFQVAKVTIVDHHVATESFVKHMDNELQTRGGCPADWVWIVPPISGSLTPVFHQEMVNYLLSPCFRYQPDAWKVYTSKGTSITRKKTFKEVANAVKFSAKLMVHVMARRVKATILYATETGKSRTYAWNLGELFRRAFDPKVLCMDEYDIVSLEHETLVLVVTSTFGNGDPPESGEPGALGPNVASLATATAAHVPLVPPSWSVGLMPCVPLGREFSIVMQ
;
A
#
# COMPACT_ATOMS: atom_id res chain seq x y z
N MET A 1 9.93 -22.51 -8.75
CA MET A 1 9.35 -21.23 -8.30
C MET A 1 9.06 -20.27 -9.46
N PHE A 2 10.00 -20.05 -10.40
CA PHE A 2 9.81 -19.13 -11.54
C PHE A 2 9.81 -19.88 -12.88
N PRO A 3 8.65 -20.36 -13.38
CA PRO A 3 8.58 -21.01 -14.69
C PRO A 3 8.87 -19.99 -15.79
N LYS A 4 9.58 -20.41 -16.87
CA LYS A 4 10.02 -19.52 -17.95
C LYS A 4 8.89 -18.67 -18.55
N GLN A 5 7.70 -19.22 -18.67
CA GLN A 5 6.51 -18.55 -19.22
C GLN A 5 6.03 -17.36 -18.36
N MET A 6 6.34 -17.35 -17.05
CA MET A 6 6.00 -16.25 -16.15
C MET A 6 7.14 -15.22 -16.01
N VAL A 7 8.27 -15.42 -16.70
CA VAL A 7 9.47 -14.59 -16.58
C VAL A 7 9.68 -13.86 -17.90
N CYS A 8 9.66 -12.53 -17.89
CA CYS A 8 10.21 -11.70 -18.96
C CYS A 8 11.71 -11.97 -19.05
N GLN A 9 12.22 -12.40 -20.20
CA GLN A 9 13.66 -12.65 -20.33
C GLN A 9 14.45 -11.33 -20.32
N ALA A 10 15.75 -11.41 -20.01
CA ALA A 10 16.63 -10.23 -19.91
C ALA A 10 16.80 -9.50 -21.25
N ASP A 11 16.82 -10.27 -22.33
CA ASP A 11 16.94 -9.86 -23.73
C ASP A 11 15.60 -9.61 -24.41
N GLU A 12 14.49 -9.91 -23.73
CA GLU A 12 13.14 -9.65 -24.22
C GLU A 12 12.90 -8.14 -24.24
N GLY A 13 13.14 -7.54 -25.41
CA GLY A 13 12.79 -6.15 -25.72
C GLY A 13 11.27 -5.97 -25.93
N PRO A 14 10.83 -4.76 -26.30
CA PRO A 14 9.44 -4.56 -26.71
C PRO A 14 9.11 -5.46 -27.93
N PRO A 15 7.89 -6.02 -28.03
CA PRO A 15 7.52 -6.88 -29.15
C PRO A 15 7.68 -6.18 -30.50
N ALA A 16 7.99 -6.95 -31.54
CA ALA A 16 7.98 -6.45 -32.91
C ALA A 16 6.58 -5.97 -33.32
N LYS A 17 6.48 -5.08 -34.32
CA LYS A 17 5.19 -4.51 -34.76
C LYS A 17 4.18 -5.59 -35.13
N GLU A 18 4.65 -6.62 -35.81
CA GLU A 18 3.85 -7.75 -36.30
C GLU A 18 3.28 -8.59 -35.15
N GLU A 19 4.00 -8.69 -34.03
CA GLU A 19 3.56 -9.37 -32.82
C GLU A 19 2.68 -8.48 -31.94
N LEU A 20 2.97 -7.17 -31.89
CA LEU A 20 2.26 -6.21 -31.05
C LEU A 20 0.84 -5.93 -31.56
N LEU A 21 0.64 -5.86 -32.88
CA LEU A 21 -0.65 -5.58 -33.50
C LEU A 21 -1.80 -6.51 -33.03
N PRO A 22 -1.68 -7.86 -33.11
CA PRO A 22 -2.73 -8.75 -32.63
C PRO A 22 -2.96 -8.63 -31.11
N LEU A 23 -1.89 -8.50 -30.31
CA LEU A 23 -1.99 -8.35 -28.85
C LEU A 23 -2.74 -7.07 -28.45
N ALA A 24 -2.44 -5.97 -29.13
CA ALA A 24 -3.12 -4.70 -28.91
C ALA A 24 -4.60 -4.78 -29.31
N ARG A 25 -4.90 -5.37 -30.48
CA ARG A 25 -6.28 -5.56 -30.94
C ARG A 25 -7.10 -6.39 -29.96
N ASP A 26 -6.56 -7.50 -29.49
CA ASP A 26 -7.23 -8.40 -28.55
C ASP A 26 -7.52 -7.68 -27.22
N PHE A 27 -6.57 -6.92 -26.70
CA PHE A 27 -6.76 -6.15 -25.47
C PHE A 27 -7.80 -5.03 -25.64
N ILE A 28 -7.76 -4.27 -26.73
CA ILE A 28 -8.76 -3.23 -27.01
C ILE A 28 -10.15 -3.86 -27.14
N HIS A 29 -10.27 -4.99 -27.85
CA HIS A 29 -11.53 -5.72 -27.93
C HIS A 29 -12.02 -6.18 -26.55
N GLN A 30 -11.12 -6.70 -25.70
CA GLN A 30 -11.44 -7.11 -24.33
C GLN A 30 -11.97 -5.93 -23.49
N TYR A 31 -11.33 -4.76 -23.58
CA TYR A 31 -11.78 -3.54 -22.90
C TYR A 31 -13.16 -3.10 -23.37
N TYR A 32 -13.38 -2.95 -24.68
CA TYR A 32 -14.67 -2.51 -25.24
C TYR A 32 -15.79 -3.51 -24.98
N SER A 33 -15.48 -4.81 -24.97
CA SER A 33 -16.43 -5.86 -24.57
C SER A 33 -16.87 -5.71 -23.11
N SER A 34 -15.94 -5.39 -22.20
CA SER A 34 -16.25 -5.24 -20.78
C SER A 34 -17.22 -4.08 -20.48
N ILE A 35 -17.20 -3.04 -21.30
CA ILE A 35 -18.10 -1.88 -21.19
C ILE A 35 -19.32 -1.98 -22.12
N LYS A 36 -19.60 -3.16 -22.67
CA LYS A 36 -20.73 -3.44 -23.58
C LYS A 36 -20.75 -2.53 -24.82
N ARG A 37 -19.57 -2.23 -25.37
CA ARG A 37 -19.36 -1.43 -26.59
C ARG A 37 -18.50 -2.12 -27.65
N ALA A 38 -18.38 -3.45 -27.57
CA ALA A 38 -17.81 -4.24 -28.65
C ALA A 38 -18.51 -3.92 -29.99
N ASP A 39 -17.74 -3.94 -31.06
CA ASP A 39 -18.15 -3.65 -32.46
C ASP A 39 -18.85 -2.29 -32.70
N SER A 40 -18.83 -1.40 -31.71
CA SER A 40 -19.30 -0.03 -31.89
C SER A 40 -18.38 0.79 -32.79
N ARG A 41 -18.88 1.90 -33.34
CA ARG A 41 -18.07 2.84 -34.14
C ARG A 41 -16.83 3.33 -33.38
N VAL A 42 -16.97 3.62 -32.08
CA VAL A 42 -15.87 4.09 -31.23
C VAL A 42 -14.84 2.97 -31.00
N HIS A 43 -15.28 1.73 -30.81
CA HIS A 43 -14.38 0.58 -30.72
C HIS A 43 -13.55 0.40 -32.00
N MET A 44 -14.21 0.37 -33.17
CA MET A 44 -13.52 0.21 -34.45
C MET A 44 -12.54 1.37 -34.73
N GLN A 45 -12.93 2.59 -34.38
CA GLN A 45 -12.06 3.76 -34.51
C GLN A 45 -10.84 3.63 -33.60
N ARG A 46 -11.01 3.25 -32.33
CA ARG A 46 -9.88 3.07 -31.40
C ARG A 46 -8.92 1.98 -31.86
N VAL A 47 -9.42 0.87 -32.41
CA VAL A 47 -8.58 -0.17 -33.03
C VAL A 47 -7.76 0.40 -34.18
N GLN A 48 -8.37 1.18 -35.09
CA GLN A 48 -7.66 1.80 -36.20
C GLN A 48 -6.59 2.79 -35.73
N GLU A 49 -6.89 3.62 -34.74
CA GLU A 49 -5.94 4.57 -34.13
C GLU A 49 -4.71 3.84 -33.57
N VAL A 50 -4.94 2.79 -32.75
CA VAL A 50 -3.87 1.98 -32.16
C VAL A 50 -3.02 1.30 -33.23
N GLU A 51 -3.64 0.70 -34.26
CA GLU A 51 -2.89 0.06 -35.33
C GLU A 51 -2.06 1.06 -36.15
N GLN A 52 -2.60 2.26 -36.39
CA GLN A 52 -1.86 3.33 -37.08
C GLN A 52 -0.68 3.81 -36.23
N GLU A 53 -0.86 3.99 -34.93
CA GLU A 53 0.20 4.39 -34.00
C GLU A 53 1.33 3.35 -33.95
N ILE A 54 1.00 2.05 -33.88
CA ILE A 54 1.99 0.96 -33.91
C ILE A 54 2.77 0.97 -35.23
N ARG A 55 2.07 1.11 -36.36
CA ARG A 55 2.73 1.16 -37.68
C ARG A 55 3.69 2.35 -37.78
N ALA A 56 3.28 3.52 -37.28
CA ALA A 56 4.06 4.75 -37.36
C ALA A 56 5.25 4.77 -36.39
N THR A 57 5.04 4.38 -35.13
CA THR A 57 6.01 4.61 -34.04
C THR A 57 6.69 3.33 -33.53
N GLY A 58 6.15 2.16 -33.85
CA GLY A 58 6.59 0.89 -33.27
C GLY A 58 5.88 0.50 -31.97
N THR A 59 5.00 1.35 -31.44
CA THR A 59 4.25 1.08 -30.21
C THR A 59 2.93 1.88 -30.20
N TYR A 60 2.20 1.86 -29.08
CA TYR A 60 1.03 2.71 -28.86
C TYR A 60 0.92 3.13 -27.40
N GLN A 61 0.07 4.12 -27.14
CA GLN A 61 -0.28 4.55 -25.79
C GLN A 61 -1.68 4.10 -25.40
N LEU A 62 -1.81 3.56 -24.19
CA LEU A 62 -3.10 3.29 -23.56
C LEU A 62 -3.77 4.60 -23.14
N LEU A 63 -5.09 4.65 -23.25
CA LEU A 63 -5.89 5.67 -22.56
C LEU A 63 -5.94 5.34 -21.06
N GLU A 64 -6.15 6.35 -20.21
CA GLU A 64 -6.26 6.14 -18.76
C GLU A 64 -7.31 5.06 -18.37
N PRO A 65 -8.53 5.03 -18.94
CA PRO A 65 -9.49 3.96 -18.64
C PRO A 65 -9.00 2.56 -19.06
N GLU A 66 -8.24 2.48 -20.15
CA GLU A 66 -7.65 1.23 -20.64
C GLU A 66 -6.54 0.75 -19.68
N LEU A 67 -5.69 1.67 -19.20
CA LEU A 67 -4.66 1.39 -18.21
C LEU A 67 -5.26 0.87 -16.89
N ILE A 68 -6.30 1.54 -16.39
CA ILE A 68 -7.01 1.14 -15.17
C ILE A 68 -7.64 -0.25 -15.34
N PHE A 69 -8.30 -0.48 -16.47
CA PHE A 69 -8.87 -1.79 -16.80
C PHE A 69 -7.78 -2.86 -16.84
N GLY A 70 -6.68 -2.59 -17.55
CA GLY A 70 -5.57 -3.53 -17.74
C GLY A 70 -4.91 -3.93 -16.43
N ALA A 71 -4.62 -2.98 -15.55
CA ALA A 71 -4.04 -3.24 -14.23
C ALA A 71 -4.97 -4.11 -13.35
N LYS A 72 -6.28 -3.83 -13.35
CA LYS A 72 -7.27 -4.63 -12.62
C LYS A 72 -7.40 -6.05 -13.20
N GLN A 73 -7.39 -6.20 -14.52
CA GLN A 73 -7.41 -7.54 -15.15
C GLN A 73 -6.11 -8.31 -14.84
N ALA A 74 -4.95 -7.67 -14.85
CA ALA A 74 -3.69 -8.31 -14.49
C ALA A 74 -3.72 -8.90 -13.07
N TRP A 75 -4.31 -8.17 -12.10
CA TRP A 75 -4.52 -8.70 -10.76
C TRP A 75 -5.55 -9.85 -10.75
N ARG A 76 -6.69 -9.69 -11.44
CA ARG A 76 -7.72 -10.75 -11.56
C ARG A 76 -7.15 -12.05 -12.18
N ASN A 77 -6.17 -11.92 -13.07
CA ASN A 77 -5.51 -13.01 -13.77
C ASN A 77 -4.31 -13.61 -12.99
N ALA A 78 -3.90 -13.02 -11.87
CA ALA A 78 -2.74 -13.46 -11.11
C ALA A 78 -2.99 -14.80 -10.37
N ALA A 79 -2.67 -15.91 -11.02
CA ALA A 79 -2.94 -17.27 -10.55
C ALA A 79 -2.40 -17.60 -9.15
N ARG A 80 -1.37 -16.87 -8.69
CA ARG A 80 -0.72 -17.03 -7.38
C ARG A 80 -1.27 -16.12 -6.28
N CYS A 81 -2.27 -15.30 -6.57
CA CYS A 81 -2.83 -14.34 -5.62
C CYS A 81 -4.10 -14.89 -4.96
N LEU A 82 -4.05 -15.09 -3.64
CA LEU A 82 -5.19 -15.51 -2.83
C LEU A 82 -6.25 -14.40 -2.66
N GLY A 83 -5.82 -13.13 -2.62
CA GLY A 83 -6.67 -11.97 -2.33
C GLY A 83 -7.52 -11.45 -3.50
N ARG A 84 -7.73 -12.23 -4.56
CA ARG A 84 -8.32 -11.74 -5.82
C ARG A 84 -9.79 -11.35 -5.75
N ILE A 85 -10.54 -11.67 -4.70
CA ILE A 85 -11.91 -11.17 -4.54
C ILE A 85 -11.98 -9.62 -4.55
N GLN A 86 -10.87 -8.94 -4.25
CA GLN A 86 -10.77 -7.48 -4.20
C GLN A 86 -10.33 -6.85 -5.54
N TRP A 87 -10.17 -7.64 -6.62
CA TRP A 87 -9.52 -7.20 -7.87
C TRP A 87 -10.08 -5.90 -8.47
N ASN A 88 -11.36 -5.62 -8.26
CA ASN A 88 -12.03 -4.43 -8.79
C ASN A 88 -11.82 -3.16 -7.94
N LYS A 89 -11.32 -3.29 -6.70
CA LYS A 89 -11.02 -2.20 -5.75
C LYS A 89 -9.52 -1.88 -5.72
N LEU A 90 -8.97 -1.51 -6.87
CA LEU A 90 -7.59 -1.10 -7.03
C LEU A 90 -7.52 0.39 -7.40
N GLN A 91 -6.79 1.18 -6.61
CA GLN A 91 -6.39 2.54 -7.01
C GLN A 91 -5.23 2.45 -7.99
N VAL A 92 -5.31 3.18 -9.10
CA VAL A 92 -4.23 3.26 -10.08
C VAL A 92 -3.67 4.67 -10.06
N PHE A 93 -2.37 4.81 -9.86
CA PHE A 93 -1.64 6.05 -10.05
C PHE A 93 -0.93 5.98 -11.40
N ASP A 94 -1.39 6.80 -12.34
CA ASP A 94 -0.75 6.95 -13.64
C ASP A 94 0.50 7.82 -13.48
N ALA A 95 1.67 7.21 -13.61
CA ALA A 95 2.98 7.87 -13.55
C ALA A 95 3.73 7.67 -14.88
N ARG A 96 3.02 7.48 -16.00
CA ARG A 96 3.62 7.27 -17.32
C ARG A 96 4.32 8.50 -17.90
N ASP A 97 4.07 9.68 -17.32
CA ASP A 97 4.77 10.92 -17.65
C ASP A 97 6.03 11.15 -16.77
N CYS A 98 6.34 10.24 -15.85
CA CYS A 98 7.52 10.33 -14.99
C CYS A 98 8.80 10.38 -15.82
N ALA A 99 9.65 11.38 -15.58
CA ALA A 99 10.85 11.63 -16.35
C ALA A 99 12.16 11.37 -15.59
N SER A 100 12.12 11.27 -14.26
CA SER A 100 13.31 11.15 -13.41
C SER A 100 13.12 10.22 -12.21
N VAL A 101 14.21 9.76 -11.60
CA VAL A 101 14.18 8.98 -10.35
C VAL A 101 13.65 9.78 -9.16
N GLN A 102 13.80 11.11 -9.18
CA GLN A 102 13.27 12.00 -8.15
C GLN A 102 11.73 12.08 -8.20
N GLU A 103 11.17 12.20 -9.41
CA GLU A 103 9.71 12.11 -9.61
C GLU A 103 9.20 10.71 -9.26
N MET A 104 9.94 9.68 -9.67
CA MET A 104 9.64 8.29 -9.35
C MET A 104 9.50 8.11 -7.84
N PHE A 105 10.47 8.58 -7.06
CA PHE A 105 10.43 8.54 -5.60
C PHE A 105 9.22 9.29 -5.01
N GLY A 106 8.84 10.44 -5.59
CA GLY A 106 7.64 11.18 -5.19
C GLY A 106 6.33 10.41 -5.39
N PHE A 107 6.19 9.74 -6.53
CA PHE A 107 5.06 8.85 -6.79
C PHE A 107 5.04 7.67 -5.81
N LEU A 108 6.20 7.10 -5.47
CA LEU A 108 6.29 6.00 -4.48
C LEU A 108 5.91 6.47 -3.07
N CYS A 109 6.34 7.66 -2.65
CA CYS A 109 5.92 8.24 -1.37
C CYS A 109 4.40 8.45 -1.32
N THR A 110 3.82 8.97 -2.41
CA THR A 110 2.36 9.16 -2.55
C THR A 110 1.63 7.81 -2.47
N HIS A 111 2.15 6.79 -3.15
CA HIS A 111 1.64 5.43 -3.08
C HIS A 111 1.64 4.90 -1.64
N LEU A 112 2.78 4.96 -0.95
CA LEU A 112 2.92 4.47 0.43
C LEU A 112 1.96 5.18 1.39
N GLN A 113 1.85 6.50 1.28
CA GLN A 113 0.94 7.29 2.10
C GLN A 113 -0.53 6.90 1.84
N TYR A 114 -0.92 6.80 0.58
CA TYR A 114 -2.28 6.41 0.20
C TYR A 114 -2.59 4.99 0.67
N ALA A 115 -1.72 4.04 0.36
CA ALA A 115 -1.94 2.63 0.60
C ALA A 115 -1.92 2.29 2.09
N THR A 116 -1.06 2.93 2.88
CA THR A 116 -0.96 2.70 4.32
C THR A 116 -2.20 3.21 5.07
N ASN A 117 -2.73 4.39 4.68
CA ASN A 117 -3.99 4.94 5.20
C ASN A 117 -4.19 4.75 6.73
N ARG A 118 -3.13 5.06 7.50
CA ARG A 118 -3.10 4.95 8.97
C ARG A 118 -3.48 3.55 9.50
N GLY A 119 -3.13 2.49 8.79
CA GLY A 119 -3.43 1.10 9.15
C GLY A 119 -4.65 0.53 8.44
N ASN A 120 -5.59 1.34 7.94
CA ASN A 120 -6.71 0.87 7.13
C ASN A 120 -6.29 0.68 5.67
N LEU A 121 -5.49 -0.35 5.41
CA LEU A 121 -4.76 -0.53 4.16
C LEU A 121 -5.67 -0.51 2.92
N ARG A 122 -5.19 0.13 1.86
CA ARG A 122 -5.87 0.23 0.56
C ARG A 122 -4.99 -0.35 -0.53
N SER A 123 -5.57 -1.16 -1.43
CA SER A 123 -4.86 -1.67 -2.60
C SER A 123 -4.60 -0.54 -3.61
N ALA A 124 -3.35 -0.39 -4.02
CA ALA A 124 -2.93 0.54 -5.05
C ALA A 124 -1.87 -0.06 -5.97
N ILE A 125 -1.73 0.53 -7.16
CA ILE A 125 -0.62 0.31 -8.09
C ILE A 125 -0.18 1.66 -8.65
N THR A 126 1.12 1.85 -8.78
CA THR A 126 1.70 3.01 -9.51
C THR A 126 2.35 2.49 -10.77
N ILE A 127 1.98 3.02 -11.93
CA ILE A 127 2.47 2.52 -13.22
C ILE A 127 3.38 3.58 -13.86
N PHE A 128 4.67 3.27 -13.92
CA PHE A 128 5.69 4.12 -14.54
C PHE A 128 5.75 3.91 -16.06
N PRO A 129 6.56 4.68 -16.80
CA PRO A 129 6.58 4.61 -18.27
C PRO A 129 6.84 3.19 -18.78
N GLN A 130 6.16 2.83 -19.88
CA GLN A 130 6.36 1.56 -20.56
C GLN A 130 7.77 1.45 -21.16
N ARG A 131 8.23 0.21 -21.35
CA ARG A 131 9.45 -0.09 -22.10
C ARG A 131 9.30 0.42 -23.54
N MET A 132 10.32 1.10 -24.03
CA MET A 132 10.36 1.69 -25.37
C MET A 132 11.57 1.17 -26.15
N PRO A 133 11.45 0.96 -27.48
CA PRO A 133 12.59 0.57 -28.30
C PRO A 133 13.74 1.59 -28.20
N GLY A 134 14.96 1.11 -27.99
CA GLY A 134 16.16 1.96 -27.95
C GLY A 134 16.34 2.84 -26.70
N ARG A 135 15.43 2.75 -25.73
CA ARG A 135 15.48 3.48 -24.45
C ARG A 135 15.66 2.49 -23.30
N GLY A 136 16.40 2.88 -22.26
CA GLY A 136 16.47 2.09 -21.02
C GLY A 136 15.12 2.00 -20.29
N ASP A 137 15.04 1.12 -19.29
CA ASP A 137 13.82 0.95 -18.48
C ASP A 137 13.83 1.81 -17.21
N PHE A 138 12.63 2.23 -16.79
CA PHE A 138 12.37 2.53 -15.39
C PHE A 138 12.33 1.23 -14.59
N ARG A 139 13.09 1.13 -13.49
CA ARG A 139 13.14 -0.06 -12.62
C ARG A 139 13.22 0.34 -11.15
N ILE A 140 12.57 -0.45 -10.31
CA ILE A 140 12.82 -0.47 -8.86
C ILE A 140 13.64 -1.72 -8.60
N TRP A 141 14.83 -1.56 -8.03
CA TRP A 141 15.72 -2.70 -7.78
C TRP A 141 15.20 -3.53 -6.60
N ASN A 142 14.62 -2.89 -5.59
CA ASN A 142 14.02 -3.55 -4.45
C ASN A 142 12.90 -4.53 -4.86
N SER A 143 12.83 -5.69 -4.20
CA SER A 143 11.77 -6.67 -4.42
C SER A 143 10.40 -6.19 -3.94
N GLN A 144 10.39 -5.42 -2.84
CA GLN A 144 9.21 -4.74 -2.29
C GLN A 144 9.61 -3.32 -1.87
N LEU A 145 8.64 -2.40 -1.80
CA LEU A 145 8.91 -1.02 -1.41
C LEU A 145 9.43 -0.91 0.03
N ILE A 146 8.94 -1.76 0.95
CA ILE A 146 9.40 -1.80 2.34
C ILE A 146 9.95 -3.20 2.62
N ARG A 147 11.23 -3.27 2.99
CA ARG A 147 11.93 -4.50 3.40
C ARG A 147 12.98 -4.15 4.44
N TYR A 148 13.33 -5.13 5.26
CA TYR A 148 14.42 -4.99 6.22
C TYR A 148 15.75 -5.48 5.63
N ALA A 149 16.85 -4.84 6.00
CA ALA A 149 18.18 -5.21 5.55
C ALA A 149 18.65 -6.54 6.16
N GLY A 150 19.66 -7.15 5.54
CA GLY A 150 20.35 -8.36 6.01
C GLY A 150 21.85 -8.16 5.99
N TYR A 151 22.52 -8.42 7.12
CA TYR A 151 23.95 -8.19 7.32
C TYR A 151 24.66 -9.50 7.68
N PRO A 152 25.47 -10.07 6.78
CA PRO A 152 26.32 -11.20 7.10
C PRO A 152 27.23 -10.90 8.31
N GLN A 153 27.34 -11.86 9.22
CA GLN A 153 28.16 -11.76 10.42
C GLN A 153 29.45 -12.60 10.26
N PRO A 154 30.52 -12.30 11.02
CA PRO A 154 31.77 -13.05 10.95
C PRO A 154 31.64 -14.55 11.28
N ASP A 155 30.63 -14.93 12.07
CA ASP A 155 30.35 -16.31 12.46
C ASP A 155 29.50 -17.11 11.43
N GLY A 156 29.17 -16.49 10.30
CA GLY A 156 28.34 -17.07 9.24
C GLY A 156 26.83 -16.91 9.45
N SER A 157 26.39 -16.32 10.57
CA SER A 157 25.00 -15.91 10.75
C SER A 157 24.66 -14.64 9.96
N VAL A 158 23.38 -14.27 9.92
CA VAL A 158 22.93 -13.01 9.31
C VAL A 158 22.08 -12.25 10.33
N LEU A 159 22.44 -11.01 10.59
CA LEU A 159 21.61 -10.07 11.35
C LEU A 159 20.57 -9.44 10.42
N GLY A 160 19.32 -9.41 10.83
CA GLY A 160 18.21 -8.89 10.02
C GLY A 160 17.58 -9.97 9.13
N ASP A 161 17.30 -9.64 7.88
CA ASP A 161 16.62 -10.54 6.94
C ASP A 161 17.59 -11.16 5.92
N PRO A 162 17.91 -12.47 6.01
CA PRO A 162 18.83 -13.14 5.09
C PRO A 162 18.43 -13.08 3.62
N ALA A 163 17.13 -12.95 3.32
CA ALA A 163 16.68 -12.86 1.93
C ALA A 163 17.08 -11.55 1.23
N ASN A 164 17.54 -10.55 1.99
CA ASN A 164 17.86 -9.23 1.45
C ASN A 164 19.35 -8.88 1.56
N VAL A 165 20.25 -9.85 1.79
CA VAL A 165 21.70 -9.61 1.86
C VAL A 165 22.22 -8.95 0.59
N ASP A 166 21.96 -9.53 -0.59
CA ASP A 166 22.46 -9.00 -1.87
C ASP A 166 22.06 -7.52 -2.09
N ILE A 167 20.77 -7.19 -1.90
CA ILE A 167 20.29 -5.81 -2.07
C ILE A 167 20.81 -4.88 -0.96
N THR A 168 21.04 -5.39 0.25
CA THR A 168 21.67 -4.63 1.34
C THR A 168 23.08 -4.22 0.96
N GLU A 169 23.88 -5.15 0.45
CA GLU A 169 25.24 -4.87 -0.02
C GLU A 169 25.25 -3.87 -1.17
N LEU A 170 24.34 -4.00 -2.14
CA LEU A 170 24.16 -3.02 -3.21
C LEU A 170 23.84 -1.62 -2.66
N CYS A 171 22.91 -1.51 -1.70
CA CYS A 171 22.62 -0.23 -1.07
C CYS A 171 23.86 0.39 -0.41
N ILE A 172 24.66 -0.41 0.30
CA ILE A 172 25.92 0.04 0.94
C ILE A 172 26.92 0.51 -0.13
N GLN A 173 27.09 -0.24 -1.21
CA GLN A 173 27.96 0.13 -2.34
C GLN A 173 27.53 1.45 -3.00
N HIS A 174 26.21 1.72 -3.04
CA HIS A 174 25.63 2.97 -3.53
C HIS A 174 25.61 4.12 -2.50
N GLY A 175 26.27 3.94 -1.35
CA GLY A 175 26.53 4.99 -0.36
C GLY A 175 25.58 5.01 0.84
N TRP A 176 24.76 3.98 1.01
CA TRP A 176 23.96 3.84 2.23
C TRP A 176 24.85 3.52 3.44
N THR A 177 24.61 4.24 4.54
CA THR A 177 25.22 3.92 5.84
C THR A 177 24.16 3.21 6.69
N PRO A 178 24.26 1.89 6.90
CA PRO A 178 23.29 1.13 7.66
C PRO A 178 23.34 1.44 9.16
N GLY A 179 22.23 1.21 9.86
CA GLY A 179 22.17 1.28 11.33
C GLY A 179 22.72 0.02 12.00
N HIS A 180 22.79 -1.09 11.26
CA HIS A 180 23.12 -2.44 11.74
C HIS A 180 22.11 -2.97 12.78
N GLY A 181 20.83 -2.66 12.61
CA GLY A 181 19.73 -3.20 13.41
C GLY A 181 19.04 -4.40 12.76
N ARG A 182 18.32 -5.17 13.58
CA ARG A 182 17.54 -6.37 13.15
C ARG A 182 16.37 -6.02 12.20
N PHE A 183 15.92 -4.77 12.21
CA PHE A 183 14.77 -4.28 11.45
C PHE A 183 15.08 -2.94 10.77
N ASP A 184 16.29 -2.80 10.23
CA ASP A 184 16.68 -1.61 9.47
C ASP A 184 15.95 -1.59 8.13
N VAL A 185 15.11 -0.57 7.91
CA VAL A 185 14.38 -0.41 6.65
C VAL A 185 15.37 -0.08 5.52
N LEU A 186 15.33 -0.86 4.45
CA LEU A 186 16.15 -0.64 3.26
C LEU A 186 15.75 0.66 2.55
N PRO A 187 16.72 1.41 2.01
CA PRO A 187 16.41 2.48 1.07
C PRO A 187 15.95 1.91 -0.28
N LEU A 188 15.35 2.75 -1.10
CA LEU A 188 14.97 2.41 -2.46
C LEU A 188 16.13 2.71 -3.42
N LEU A 189 16.49 1.72 -4.25
CA LEU A 189 17.36 1.88 -5.41
C LEU A 189 16.49 2.01 -6.66
N LEU A 190 16.44 3.22 -7.21
CA LEU A 190 15.57 3.60 -8.31
C LEU A 190 16.39 3.88 -9.57
N GLN A 191 15.89 3.41 -10.70
CA GLN A 191 16.54 3.56 -12.00
C GLN A 191 15.58 4.26 -12.97
N ALA A 192 16.09 5.30 -13.64
CA ALA A 192 15.49 5.89 -14.82
C ALA A 192 16.31 5.47 -16.07
N PRO A 193 15.73 5.61 -17.28
CA PRO A 193 16.41 5.26 -18.53
C PRO A 193 17.73 6.00 -18.70
N ASP A 194 18.78 5.27 -19.09
CA ASP A 194 20.11 5.81 -19.42
C ASP A 194 20.84 6.53 -18.26
N GLU A 195 20.34 6.42 -17.03
CA GLU A 195 20.93 6.96 -15.81
C GLU A 195 21.40 5.85 -14.86
N ALA A 196 22.39 6.16 -14.02
CA ALA A 196 22.79 5.27 -12.95
C ALA A 196 21.72 5.23 -11.86
N PRO A 197 21.47 4.08 -11.21
CA PRO A 197 20.48 3.98 -10.15
C PRO A 197 20.85 4.87 -8.96
N GLU A 198 19.85 5.56 -8.42
CA GLU A 198 19.97 6.44 -7.28
C GLU A 198 19.29 5.87 -6.04
N LEU A 199 19.84 6.21 -4.88
CA LEU A 199 19.43 5.69 -3.58
C LEU A 199 18.60 6.73 -2.84
N PHE A 200 17.42 6.33 -2.38
CA PHE A 200 16.48 7.19 -1.64
C PHE A 200 16.10 6.55 -0.31
N LEU A 201 16.31 7.27 0.79
CA LEU A 201 15.82 6.82 2.09
C LEU A 201 14.31 7.01 2.16
N LEU A 202 13.59 5.98 2.59
CA LEU A 202 12.17 6.11 2.91
C LEU A 202 11.99 6.99 4.15
N PRO A 203 11.08 7.97 4.11
CA PRO A 203 10.76 8.74 5.30
C PRO A 203 10.11 7.83 6.35
N PRO A 204 10.61 7.79 7.59
CA PRO A 204 10.12 6.88 8.63
C PRO A 204 8.62 6.99 8.88
N GLU A 205 8.04 8.17 8.73
CA GLU A 205 6.61 8.44 8.90
C GLU A 205 5.71 7.75 7.86
N LEU A 206 6.27 7.30 6.73
CA LEU A 206 5.54 6.51 5.72
C LEU A 206 5.64 5.00 5.98
N VAL A 207 6.50 4.58 6.91
CA VAL A 207 6.73 3.18 7.23
C VAL A 207 6.02 2.84 8.53
N LEU A 208 4.75 2.42 8.41
CA LEU A 208 4.01 1.90 9.54
C LEU A 208 4.54 0.51 9.91
N GLU A 209 5.03 0.35 11.14
CA GLU A 209 5.44 -0.93 11.70
C GLU A 209 4.51 -1.36 12.83
N VAL A 210 4.32 -2.67 12.97
CA VAL A 210 3.55 -3.30 14.05
C VAL A 210 4.52 -4.08 14.94
N PRO A 211 4.73 -3.66 16.20
CA PRO A 211 5.42 -4.47 17.20
C PRO A 211 4.64 -5.76 17.47
N ILE A 212 5.32 -6.90 17.55
CA ILE A 212 4.67 -8.20 17.72
C ILE A 212 4.63 -8.60 19.19
N GLN A 213 3.43 -8.90 19.67
CA GLN A 213 3.12 -9.31 21.03
C GLN A 213 2.09 -10.44 21.02
N HIS A 214 2.13 -11.30 22.03
CA HIS A 214 1.20 -12.42 22.18
C HIS A 214 0.07 -12.09 23.17
N PRO A 215 -1.18 -12.52 22.92
CA PRO A 215 -2.30 -12.27 23.85
C PRO A 215 -2.13 -12.94 25.22
N THR A 216 -1.42 -14.07 25.29
CA THR A 216 -1.30 -14.90 26.52
C THR A 216 0.15 -15.16 26.96
N LEU A 217 1.13 -14.97 26.07
CA LEU A 217 2.54 -15.28 26.32
C LEU A 217 3.29 -13.96 26.50
N ALA A 218 3.31 -13.44 27.73
CA ALA A 218 3.82 -12.10 28.01
C ALA A 218 5.28 -11.89 27.54
N TRP A 219 6.13 -12.92 27.65
CA TRP A 219 7.52 -12.89 27.21
C TRP A 219 7.68 -12.66 25.70
N PHE A 220 6.65 -12.86 24.87
CA PHE A 220 6.77 -12.73 23.43
C PHE A 220 7.14 -11.30 23.00
N GLY A 221 6.66 -10.30 23.74
CA GLY A 221 7.02 -8.89 23.50
C GLY A 221 8.51 -8.59 23.77
N GLU A 222 9.16 -9.39 24.61
CA GLU A 222 10.59 -9.24 24.95
C GLU A 222 11.50 -9.66 23.78
N LEU A 223 10.99 -10.43 22.82
CA LEU A 223 11.72 -10.77 21.59
C LEU A 223 12.01 -9.55 20.69
N GLY A 224 11.34 -8.42 20.93
CA GLY A 224 11.55 -7.17 20.20
C GLY A 224 11.20 -7.25 18.71
N LEU A 225 10.33 -8.19 18.34
CA LEU A 225 9.92 -8.41 16.96
C LEU A 225 8.98 -7.30 16.47
N ARG A 226 9.10 -6.97 15.19
CA ARG A 226 8.19 -6.06 14.48
C ARG A 226 8.08 -6.46 13.02
N TRP A 227 7.03 -5.99 12.36
CA TRP A 227 6.92 -6.09 10.90
C TRP A 227 6.24 -4.87 10.30
N HIS A 228 6.63 -4.47 9.09
CA HIS A 228 5.99 -3.38 8.38
C HIS A 228 4.57 -3.78 7.96
N ALA A 229 3.63 -2.84 7.98
CA ALA A 229 2.22 -3.10 7.73
C ALA A 229 1.90 -3.38 6.26
N LEU A 230 2.66 -2.79 5.33
CA LEU A 230 2.29 -2.70 3.91
C LEU A 230 3.11 -3.67 3.02
N PRO A 231 2.51 -4.75 2.49
CA PRO A 231 3.15 -5.60 1.49
C PRO A 231 3.03 -4.98 0.09
N ALA A 232 4.09 -4.31 -0.36
CA ALA A 232 4.11 -3.66 -1.68
C ALA A 232 5.17 -4.28 -2.59
N VAL A 233 4.78 -5.19 -3.49
CA VAL A 233 5.67 -5.81 -4.49
C VAL A 233 6.13 -4.74 -5.49
N ALA A 234 7.43 -4.69 -5.78
CA ALA A 234 8.02 -3.61 -6.56
C ALA A 234 8.83 -4.05 -7.79
N ASN A 235 9.19 -5.34 -7.90
CA ASN A 235 10.07 -5.84 -8.96
C ASN A 235 9.36 -6.67 -10.04
N MET A 236 8.03 -6.70 -10.09
CA MET A 236 7.30 -7.36 -11.18
C MET A 236 7.07 -6.42 -12.36
N LEU A 237 6.95 -7.00 -13.56
CA LEU A 237 6.59 -6.33 -14.80
C LEU A 237 5.08 -6.50 -15.03
N LEU A 238 4.38 -5.42 -15.37
CA LEU A 238 2.99 -5.46 -15.81
C LEU A 238 2.94 -5.50 -17.34
N GLU A 239 2.19 -6.45 -17.90
CA GLU A 239 1.96 -6.56 -19.34
C GLU A 239 0.48 -6.30 -19.66
N ILE A 240 0.22 -5.38 -20.60
CA ILE A 240 -1.13 -5.02 -21.07
C ILE A 240 -1.12 -4.88 -22.59
N GLY A 241 -1.83 -5.77 -23.31
CA GLY A 241 -1.99 -5.66 -24.76
C GLY A 241 -0.66 -5.60 -25.51
N GLY A 242 0.31 -6.41 -25.08
CA GLY A 242 1.69 -6.44 -25.60
C GLY A 242 2.61 -5.33 -25.10
N LEU A 243 2.09 -4.29 -24.44
CA LEU A 243 2.91 -3.28 -23.78
C LEU A 243 3.49 -3.81 -22.48
N GLN A 244 4.73 -3.44 -22.18
CA GLN A 244 5.45 -3.88 -20.99
C GLN A 244 5.77 -2.68 -20.10
N PHE A 245 5.40 -2.77 -18.82
CA PHE A 245 5.64 -1.75 -17.79
C PHE A 245 6.60 -2.34 -16.74
N PRO A 246 7.92 -2.15 -16.87
CA PRO A 246 8.92 -2.81 -16.03
C PRO A 246 8.95 -2.31 -14.57
N ALA A 247 8.37 -1.16 -14.29
CA ALA A 247 8.17 -0.62 -12.94
C ALA A 247 6.68 -0.36 -12.71
N ALA A 248 6.03 -1.26 -11.99
CA ALA A 248 4.62 -1.14 -11.66
C ALA A 248 4.35 -1.62 -10.22
N PRO A 249 4.92 -0.98 -9.18
CA PRO A 249 4.76 -1.44 -7.80
C PRO A 249 3.29 -1.42 -7.37
N PHE A 250 2.86 -2.49 -6.69
CA PHE A 250 1.50 -2.66 -6.22
C PHE A 250 1.45 -3.26 -4.82
N ASN A 251 0.36 -2.99 -4.11
CA ASN A 251 0.14 -3.52 -2.77
C ASN A 251 -1.29 -4.06 -2.58
N GLY A 252 -1.41 -4.94 -1.59
CA GLY A 252 -2.66 -5.27 -0.92
C GLY A 252 -2.47 -5.12 0.59
N TRP A 253 -2.94 -6.11 1.33
CA TRP A 253 -2.64 -6.31 2.74
C TRP A 253 -2.24 -7.75 3.00
N TYR A 254 -1.58 -7.99 4.13
CA TYR A 254 -1.05 -9.30 4.46
C TYR A 254 -2.15 -10.32 4.76
N VAL A 255 -1.89 -11.56 4.35
CA VAL A 255 -2.38 -12.75 5.03
C VAL A 255 -1.41 -13.08 6.16
N GLY A 256 -1.90 -13.31 7.38
CA GLY A 256 -1.05 -13.45 8.57
C GLY A 256 0.08 -14.48 8.43
N SER A 257 -0.16 -15.57 7.70
CA SER A 257 0.84 -16.61 7.43
C SER A 257 2.03 -16.16 6.58
N GLU A 258 1.91 -15.08 5.81
CA GLU A 258 3.07 -14.50 5.11
C GLU A 258 4.12 -14.00 6.10
N ILE A 259 3.69 -13.38 7.21
CA ILE A 259 4.58 -12.92 8.26
C ILE A 259 4.91 -14.08 9.20
N GLY A 260 3.88 -14.67 9.81
CA GLY A 260 4.05 -15.66 10.88
C GLY A 260 4.77 -16.92 10.45
N MET A 261 4.49 -17.43 9.24
CA MET A 261 5.19 -18.60 8.70
C MET A 261 6.40 -18.18 7.89
N ARG A 262 6.21 -17.43 6.81
CA ARG A 262 7.30 -17.26 5.82
C ARG A 262 8.38 -16.32 6.32
N ASN A 263 8.02 -15.15 6.86
CA ASN A 263 9.03 -14.19 7.31
C ASN A 263 9.70 -14.63 8.63
N PHE A 264 8.92 -15.13 9.58
CA PHE A 264 9.42 -15.49 10.91
C PHE A 264 9.91 -16.93 11.06
N CYS A 265 9.28 -17.91 10.41
CA CYS A 265 9.61 -19.33 10.62
C CYS A 265 10.53 -19.95 9.57
N ASP A 266 10.57 -19.44 8.33
CA ASP A 266 11.46 -20.02 7.30
C ASP A 266 12.93 -19.98 7.77
N SER A 267 13.65 -21.08 7.58
CA SER A 267 15.04 -21.23 8.05
C SER A 267 16.03 -20.32 7.32
N ASN A 268 15.69 -19.88 6.11
CA ASN A 268 16.44 -18.90 5.34
C ASN A 268 15.92 -17.47 5.51
N ARG A 269 15.13 -17.22 6.57
CA ARG A 269 14.59 -15.91 6.97
C ARG A 269 14.94 -15.66 8.44
N TYR A 270 14.01 -15.14 9.25
CA TYR A 270 14.30 -14.84 10.67
C TYR A 270 14.43 -16.09 11.55
N ASN A 271 14.00 -17.27 11.08
CA ASN A 271 14.22 -18.58 11.71
C ASN A 271 13.91 -18.67 13.22
N LEU A 272 12.74 -18.17 13.62
CA LEU A 272 12.35 -17.98 15.03
C LEU A 272 11.78 -19.23 15.73
N LEU A 273 11.51 -20.31 14.98
CA LEU A 273 10.78 -21.47 15.51
C LEU A 273 11.41 -22.06 16.77
N GLN A 274 12.73 -22.23 16.79
CA GLN A 274 13.42 -22.86 17.90
C GLN A 274 13.45 -21.97 19.14
N GLU A 275 13.73 -20.67 18.97
CA GLU A 275 13.73 -19.69 20.06
C GLU A 275 12.35 -19.64 20.75
N VAL A 276 11.28 -19.50 19.97
CA VAL A 276 9.91 -19.49 20.48
C VAL A 276 9.57 -20.80 21.19
N ALA A 277 9.93 -21.96 20.63
CA ALA A 277 9.65 -23.25 21.25
C ALA A 277 10.35 -23.44 22.61
N LEU A 278 11.57 -22.94 22.75
CA LEU A 278 12.31 -22.97 24.02
C LEU A 278 11.65 -22.08 25.07
N HIS A 279 11.22 -20.87 24.71
CA HIS A 279 10.46 -19.99 25.61
C HIS A 279 9.10 -20.56 26.01
N MET A 280 8.49 -21.38 25.17
CA MET A 280 7.27 -22.13 25.48
C MET A 280 7.52 -23.38 26.36
N GLY A 281 8.78 -23.73 26.66
CA GLY A 281 9.11 -24.94 27.41
C GLY A 281 8.84 -26.25 26.67
N LEU A 282 8.86 -26.23 25.33
CA LEU A 282 8.62 -27.42 24.51
C LEU A 282 9.89 -28.28 24.37
N ASP A 283 9.72 -29.60 24.26
CA ASP A 283 10.81 -30.52 23.93
C ASP A 283 11.21 -30.38 22.46
N THR A 284 12.27 -29.60 22.20
CA THR A 284 12.84 -29.39 20.86
C THR A 284 13.76 -30.53 20.40
N GLY A 285 14.04 -31.52 21.26
CA GLY A 285 14.98 -32.61 20.98
C GLY A 285 14.40 -33.70 20.07
N LYS A 286 13.07 -33.80 19.96
CA LYS A 286 12.38 -34.82 19.15
C LYS A 286 11.34 -34.20 18.25
N THR A 287 11.35 -34.52 16.96
CA THR A 287 10.36 -34.03 15.99
C THR A 287 8.95 -34.52 16.29
N SER A 288 8.79 -35.71 16.88
CA SER A 288 7.49 -36.28 17.25
C SER A 288 6.76 -35.56 18.39
N SER A 289 7.41 -34.64 19.11
CA SER A 289 6.73 -33.77 20.09
C SER A 289 5.86 -32.68 19.43
N LEU A 290 6.02 -32.52 18.10
CA LEU A 290 5.36 -31.51 17.26
C LEU A 290 5.64 -30.08 17.74
N TRP A 291 6.84 -29.85 18.29
CA TRP A 291 7.21 -28.55 18.84
C TRP A 291 7.23 -27.44 17.78
N LYS A 292 7.58 -27.76 16.52
CA LYS A 292 7.59 -26.81 15.40
C LYS A 292 6.17 -26.35 15.09
N ASP A 293 5.22 -27.28 15.02
CA ASP A 293 3.82 -27.02 14.75
C ASP A 293 3.21 -26.12 15.83
N LYS A 294 3.46 -26.45 17.11
CA LYS A 294 2.98 -25.67 18.26
C LYS A 294 3.55 -24.25 18.25
N ALA A 295 4.87 -24.09 18.08
CA ALA A 295 5.50 -22.77 18.04
C ALA A 295 5.02 -21.95 16.83
N ALA A 296 4.89 -22.57 15.65
CA ALA A 296 4.40 -21.92 14.45
C ALA A 296 2.98 -21.35 14.62
N VAL A 297 2.09 -22.09 15.29
CA VAL A 297 0.73 -21.62 15.60
C VAL A 297 0.78 -20.38 16.49
N GLU A 298 1.51 -20.40 17.60
CA GLU A 298 1.59 -19.25 18.52
C GLU A 298 2.24 -18.02 17.86
N ILE A 299 3.21 -18.20 16.96
CA ILE A 299 3.78 -17.08 16.19
C ILE A 299 2.71 -16.43 15.29
N ASN A 300 1.86 -17.23 14.63
CA ASN A 300 0.77 -16.69 13.80
C ASN A 300 -0.31 -16.00 14.66
N VAL A 301 -0.61 -16.55 15.85
CA VAL A 301 -1.50 -15.91 16.83
C VAL A 301 -0.94 -14.54 17.24
N ALA A 302 0.37 -14.46 17.56
CA ALA A 302 1.03 -13.20 17.90
C ALA A 302 0.87 -12.16 16.79
N VAL A 303 1.14 -12.55 15.53
CA VAL A 303 1.03 -11.66 14.36
C VAL A 303 -0.37 -11.10 14.21
N LEU A 304 -1.39 -11.98 14.16
CA LEU A 304 -2.78 -11.56 13.97
C LEU A 304 -3.26 -10.65 15.11
N HIS A 305 -2.99 -11.07 16.35
CA HIS A 305 -3.34 -10.29 17.54
C HIS A 305 -2.70 -8.89 17.50
N SER A 306 -1.41 -8.80 17.17
CA SER A 306 -0.67 -7.53 17.16
C SER A 306 -1.23 -6.55 16.13
N PHE A 307 -1.51 -7.03 14.91
CA PHE A 307 -2.10 -6.21 13.86
C PHE A 307 -3.51 -5.75 14.23
N GLN A 308 -4.32 -6.62 14.84
CA GLN A 308 -5.67 -6.28 15.31
C GLN A 308 -5.64 -5.21 16.42
N VAL A 309 -4.77 -5.37 17.42
CA VAL A 309 -4.59 -4.38 18.50
C VAL A 309 -4.11 -3.03 17.94
N ALA A 310 -3.19 -3.06 16.97
CA ALA A 310 -2.69 -1.87 16.28
C ALA A 310 -3.70 -1.27 15.28
N LYS A 311 -4.87 -1.90 15.07
CA LYS A 311 -5.90 -1.52 14.10
C LYS A 311 -5.35 -1.42 12.67
N VAL A 312 -4.48 -2.36 12.32
CA VAL A 312 -3.89 -2.50 10.97
C VAL A 312 -4.56 -3.66 10.25
N THR A 313 -5.00 -3.42 9.01
CA THR A 313 -5.66 -4.43 8.18
C THR A 313 -4.76 -5.65 7.99
N ILE A 314 -5.27 -6.80 8.40
CA ILE A 314 -4.69 -8.13 8.17
C ILE A 314 -5.83 -9.13 8.02
N VAL A 315 -5.60 -10.24 7.33
CA VAL A 315 -6.55 -11.34 7.24
C VAL A 315 -5.89 -12.65 7.65
N ASP A 316 -6.61 -13.52 8.35
CA ASP A 316 -6.13 -14.87 8.60
C ASP A 316 -6.31 -15.77 7.36
N HIS A 317 -5.60 -16.88 7.33
CA HIS A 317 -5.56 -17.76 6.17
C HIS A 317 -6.87 -18.56 5.97
N HIS A 318 -7.68 -18.77 7.01
CA HIS A 318 -8.98 -19.44 6.85
C HIS A 318 -9.97 -18.51 6.14
N VAL A 319 -10.13 -17.27 6.62
CA VAL A 319 -11.01 -16.27 5.99
C VAL A 319 -10.55 -15.94 4.57
N ALA A 320 -9.23 -15.83 4.34
CA ALA A 320 -8.69 -15.54 3.02
C ALA A 320 -9.00 -16.67 2.02
N THR A 321 -8.89 -17.93 2.42
CA THR A 321 -9.16 -19.09 1.56
C THR A 321 -10.65 -19.30 1.29
N GLU A 322 -11.53 -19.09 2.27
CA GLU A 322 -12.98 -19.07 2.03
C GLU A 322 -13.39 -17.95 1.05
N SER A 323 -12.79 -16.77 1.20
CA SER A 323 -13.02 -15.65 0.28
C SER A 323 -12.54 -15.96 -1.13
N PHE A 324 -11.44 -16.71 -1.26
CA PHE A 324 -10.92 -17.13 -2.56
C PHE A 324 -11.86 -18.13 -3.26
N VAL A 325 -12.44 -19.09 -2.55
CA VAL A 325 -13.42 -20.02 -3.13
C VAL A 325 -14.64 -19.26 -3.67
N LYS A 326 -15.18 -18.31 -2.89
CA LYS A 326 -16.26 -17.42 -3.37
C LYS A 326 -15.88 -16.64 -4.62
N HIS A 327 -14.64 -16.16 -4.69
CA HIS A 327 -14.12 -15.52 -5.91
C HIS A 327 -14.10 -16.51 -7.08
N MET A 328 -13.57 -17.71 -6.90
CA MET A 328 -13.49 -18.73 -7.93
C MET A 328 -14.88 -19.10 -8.48
N ASP A 329 -15.89 -19.26 -7.62
CA ASP A 329 -17.28 -19.51 -8.03
C ASP A 329 -17.84 -18.36 -8.88
N ASN A 330 -17.64 -17.11 -8.45
CA ASN A 330 -18.07 -15.94 -9.20
C ASN A 330 -17.39 -15.85 -10.58
N GLU A 331 -16.10 -16.19 -10.65
CA GLU A 331 -15.34 -16.18 -11.91
C GLU A 331 -15.79 -17.29 -12.87
N LEU A 332 -16.10 -18.48 -12.36
CA LEU A 332 -16.69 -19.57 -13.14
C LEU A 332 -18.04 -19.14 -13.75
N GLN A 333 -18.90 -18.50 -12.96
CA GLN A 333 -20.19 -18.00 -13.45
C GLN A 333 -20.03 -16.84 -14.44
N THR A 334 -19.07 -15.94 -14.21
CA THR A 334 -18.93 -14.71 -15.00
C THR A 334 -18.17 -14.92 -16.31
N ARG A 335 -17.13 -15.76 -16.31
CA ARG A 335 -16.22 -15.95 -17.45
C ARG A 335 -15.81 -17.40 -17.72
N GLY A 336 -16.42 -18.37 -17.05
CA GLY A 336 -16.17 -19.80 -17.29
C GLY A 336 -14.84 -20.35 -16.76
N GLY A 337 -14.10 -19.58 -15.95
CA GLY A 337 -12.80 -20.02 -15.44
C GLY A 337 -12.11 -19.05 -14.48
N CYS A 338 -11.23 -19.60 -13.65
CA CYS A 338 -10.33 -18.86 -12.77
C CYS A 338 -8.93 -19.50 -12.83
N PRO A 339 -7.90 -18.83 -13.37
CA PRO A 339 -6.54 -19.38 -13.34
C PRO A 339 -6.06 -19.43 -11.89
N ALA A 340 -5.57 -20.58 -11.42
CA ALA A 340 -5.09 -20.71 -10.05
C ALA A 340 -3.93 -21.70 -9.94
N ASP A 341 -2.87 -21.29 -9.25
CA ASP A 341 -1.69 -22.09 -8.95
C ASP A 341 -1.84 -22.65 -7.53
N TRP A 342 -2.36 -23.88 -7.42
CA TRP A 342 -2.69 -24.53 -6.14
C TRP A 342 -1.52 -24.49 -5.14
N VAL A 343 -0.28 -24.63 -5.62
CA VAL A 343 0.95 -24.61 -4.80
C VAL A 343 1.14 -23.28 -4.07
N TRP A 344 0.62 -22.17 -4.63
CA TRP A 344 0.68 -20.83 -4.03
C TRP A 344 -0.60 -20.44 -3.30
N ILE A 345 -1.75 -21.01 -3.69
CA ILE A 345 -3.05 -20.70 -3.10
C ILE A 345 -3.24 -21.39 -1.75
N VAL A 346 -2.74 -22.62 -1.59
CA VAL A 346 -2.80 -23.31 -0.29
C VAL A 346 -1.85 -22.64 0.71
N PRO A 347 -2.34 -22.23 1.89
CA PRO A 347 -1.50 -21.58 2.90
C PRO A 347 -0.35 -22.47 3.41
N PRO A 348 0.78 -21.89 3.85
CA PRO A 348 1.96 -22.64 4.32
C PRO A 348 1.78 -23.28 5.70
N ILE A 349 0.62 -23.13 6.33
CA ILE A 349 0.22 -23.76 7.59
C ILE A 349 -1.24 -24.20 7.47
N SER A 350 -1.60 -25.30 8.12
CA SER A 350 -2.99 -25.78 8.19
C SER A 350 -3.62 -26.09 6.82
N GLY A 351 -2.83 -26.49 5.82
CA GLY A 351 -3.27 -26.62 4.43
C GLY A 351 -4.61 -27.35 4.25
N SER A 352 -4.72 -28.62 4.65
CA SER A 352 -5.95 -29.42 4.50
C SER A 352 -7.12 -28.99 5.41
N LEU A 353 -6.88 -28.07 6.35
CA LEU A 353 -7.92 -27.43 7.15
C LEU A 353 -8.54 -26.20 6.44
N THR A 354 -8.12 -25.92 5.21
CA THR A 354 -8.66 -24.85 4.37
C THR A 354 -9.42 -25.43 3.18
N PRO A 355 -10.48 -24.76 2.69
CA PRO A 355 -11.29 -25.29 1.59
C PRO A 355 -10.51 -25.40 0.28
N VAL A 356 -9.52 -24.52 0.06
CA VAL A 356 -8.72 -24.50 -1.17
C VAL A 356 -7.84 -25.74 -1.37
N PHE A 357 -7.50 -26.46 -0.30
CA PHE A 357 -6.75 -27.71 -0.42
C PHE A 357 -7.53 -28.77 -1.19
N HIS A 358 -8.85 -28.81 -0.98
CA HIS A 358 -9.76 -29.79 -1.59
C HIS A 358 -10.31 -29.33 -2.94
N GLN A 359 -9.96 -28.13 -3.39
CA GLN A 359 -10.42 -27.56 -4.64
C GLN A 359 -9.42 -27.87 -5.76
N GLU A 360 -9.84 -28.62 -6.78
CA GLU A 360 -9.07 -28.78 -8.00
C GLU A 360 -8.99 -27.45 -8.76
N MET A 361 -7.80 -27.13 -9.28
CA MET A 361 -7.50 -25.85 -9.91
C MET A 361 -6.75 -26.07 -11.22
N VAL A 362 -7.05 -25.24 -12.22
CA VAL A 362 -6.31 -25.22 -13.49
C VAL A 362 -5.42 -23.98 -13.51
N ASN A 363 -4.13 -24.19 -13.73
CA ASN A 363 -3.16 -23.11 -13.84
C ASN A 363 -2.91 -22.79 -15.32
N TYR A 364 -3.24 -21.58 -15.74
CA TYR A 364 -3.04 -21.07 -17.10
C TYR A 364 -2.77 -19.57 -17.05
N LEU A 365 -2.14 -19.06 -18.09
CA LEU A 365 -1.79 -17.64 -18.21
C LEU A 365 -2.81 -16.94 -19.11
N LEU A 366 -3.24 -15.76 -18.68
CA LEU A 366 -4.06 -14.84 -19.45
C LEU A 366 -3.29 -13.52 -19.59
N SER A 367 -3.66 -12.69 -20.56
CA SER A 367 -3.22 -11.29 -20.64
C SER A 367 -4.44 -10.38 -20.41
N PRO A 368 -4.30 -9.22 -19.74
CA PRO A 368 -3.13 -8.68 -19.04
C PRO A 368 -2.60 -9.54 -17.90
N CYS A 369 -1.31 -9.41 -17.54
CA CYS A 369 -0.71 -10.16 -16.44
C CYS A 369 0.47 -9.45 -15.76
N PHE A 370 0.86 -9.98 -14.59
CA PHE A 370 2.14 -9.66 -13.96
C PHE A 370 3.15 -10.77 -14.24
N ARG A 371 4.32 -10.41 -14.77
CA ARG A 371 5.45 -11.31 -15.02
C ARG A 371 6.59 -10.97 -14.06
N TYR A 372 7.34 -12.00 -13.68
CA TYR A 372 8.65 -11.80 -13.07
C TYR A 372 9.62 -11.28 -14.12
N GLN A 373 10.70 -10.65 -13.67
CA GLN A 373 11.78 -10.15 -14.52
C GLN A 373 13.11 -10.34 -13.76
N PRO A 374 14.24 -10.44 -14.46
CA PRO A 374 15.56 -10.54 -13.85
C PRO A 374 15.80 -9.37 -12.91
N ASP A 375 16.49 -9.63 -11.80
CA ASP A 375 16.94 -8.57 -10.90
C ASP A 375 17.71 -7.51 -11.69
N ALA A 376 17.35 -6.24 -11.49
CA ALA A 376 17.82 -5.16 -12.35
C ALA A 376 19.36 -5.07 -12.37
N TRP A 377 20.02 -5.26 -11.23
CA TRP A 377 21.49 -5.24 -11.13
C TRP A 377 22.19 -6.37 -11.90
N LYS A 378 21.50 -7.48 -12.22
CA LYS A 378 22.09 -8.59 -12.99
C LYS A 378 22.14 -8.29 -14.49
N VAL A 379 21.29 -7.38 -14.97
CA VAL A 379 21.14 -7.04 -16.40
C VAL A 379 21.52 -5.60 -16.71
N TYR A 380 21.74 -4.79 -15.67
CA TYR A 380 22.19 -3.41 -15.79
C TYR A 380 23.58 -3.34 -16.41
N THR A 381 23.73 -2.56 -17.47
CA THR A 381 25.02 -2.27 -18.12
C THR A 381 25.41 -0.83 -17.83
N SER A 382 26.53 -0.63 -17.11
CA SER A 382 27.03 0.71 -16.80
C SER A 382 27.50 1.41 -18.07
N LYS A 383 26.76 2.41 -18.55
CA LYS A 383 27.20 3.26 -19.68
C LYS A 383 28.22 4.31 -19.19
N GLY A 384 29.49 3.92 -19.05
CA GLY A 384 30.63 4.84 -18.88
C GLY A 384 31.04 5.17 -17.43
N THR A 385 32.35 5.06 -17.17
CA THR A 385 33.14 5.37 -15.95
C THR A 385 32.39 5.47 -14.61
N SER A 386 32.00 4.33 -14.04
CA SER A 386 31.82 4.22 -12.59
C SER A 386 33.11 3.70 -11.96
N ILE A 387 34.04 4.63 -11.71
CA ILE A 387 34.79 4.55 -10.45
C ILE A 387 33.72 4.64 -9.37
N THR A 388 33.64 3.65 -8.49
CA THR A 388 32.90 3.68 -7.23
C THR A 388 33.34 4.88 -6.40
N ARG A 389 32.87 6.07 -6.76
CA ARG A 389 33.07 7.27 -5.98
C ARG A 389 32.10 7.13 -4.82
N LYS A 390 32.61 6.87 -3.61
CA LYS A 390 31.83 7.00 -2.38
C LYS A 390 31.07 8.32 -2.47
N LYS A 391 29.73 8.26 -2.54
CA LYS A 391 28.91 9.46 -2.54
C LYS A 391 29.29 10.27 -1.31
N THR A 392 29.63 11.53 -1.51
CA THR A 392 30.07 12.40 -0.42
C THR A 392 28.92 12.60 0.56
N PHE A 393 29.22 12.86 1.84
CA PHE A 393 28.20 13.19 2.84
C PHE A 393 27.23 14.28 2.36
N LYS A 394 27.72 15.20 1.51
CA LYS A 394 26.93 16.25 0.87
C LYS A 394 25.87 15.73 -0.10
N GLU A 395 26.16 14.68 -0.87
CA GLU A 395 25.22 14.07 -1.80
C GLU A 395 24.14 13.27 -1.07
N VAL A 396 24.52 12.53 -0.02
CA VAL A 396 23.57 11.86 0.88
C VAL A 396 22.69 12.89 1.59
N ALA A 397 23.29 13.96 2.12
CA ALA A 397 22.54 15.06 2.75
C ALA A 397 21.62 15.79 1.76
N ASN A 398 22.00 15.91 0.49
CA ASN A 398 21.15 16.48 -0.56
C ASN A 398 19.98 15.56 -0.90
N ALA A 399 20.18 14.24 -0.98
CA ALA A 399 19.09 13.28 -1.16
C ALA A 399 18.12 13.32 0.02
N VAL A 400 18.62 13.37 1.26
CA VAL A 400 17.80 13.55 2.48
C VAL A 400 17.05 14.89 2.46
N LYS A 401 17.74 15.98 2.11
CA LYS A 401 17.13 17.32 1.98
C LYS A 401 16.09 17.37 0.87
N PHE A 402 16.29 16.63 -0.21
CA PHE A 402 15.33 16.50 -1.29
C PHE A 402 14.11 15.69 -0.86
N SER A 403 14.29 14.52 -0.23
CA SER A 403 13.21 13.75 0.38
C SER A 403 12.40 14.61 1.37
N ALA A 404 13.07 15.41 2.20
CA ALA A 404 12.42 16.36 3.11
C ALA A 404 11.64 17.46 2.38
N LYS A 405 12.19 18.03 1.28
CA LYS A 405 11.49 19.04 0.46
C LYS A 405 10.27 18.47 -0.27
N LEU A 406 10.39 17.27 -0.83
CA LEU A 406 9.31 16.56 -1.48
C LEU A 406 8.21 16.25 -0.46
N MET A 407 8.61 15.89 0.77
CA MET A 407 7.70 15.73 1.90
C MET A 407 6.99 17.02 2.30
N VAL A 408 7.67 18.16 2.36
CA VAL A 408 6.99 19.45 2.57
C VAL A 408 5.92 19.67 1.50
N HIS A 409 6.19 19.29 0.25
CA HIS A 409 5.23 19.42 -0.83
C HIS A 409 4.05 18.44 -0.70
N VAL A 410 4.31 17.20 -0.29
CA VAL A 410 3.27 16.18 -0.02
C VAL A 410 2.45 16.53 1.23
N MET A 411 3.08 17.07 2.27
CA MET A 411 2.42 17.57 3.48
C MET A 411 1.61 18.83 3.20
N ALA A 412 2.09 19.75 2.36
CA ALA A 412 1.39 20.96 1.96
C ALA A 412 0.13 20.69 1.10
N ARG A 413 0.02 19.49 0.52
CA ARG A 413 -1.19 19.01 -0.18
C ARG A 413 -2.23 18.40 0.76
N ARG A 414 -1.97 18.35 2.07
CA ARG A 414 -2.99 17.92 3.05
C ARG A 414 -4.10 18.96 3.11
N VAL A 415 -5.33 18.48 3.25
CA VAL A 415 -6.51 19.34 3.40
C VAL A 415 -6.36 20.14 4.70
N LYS A 416 -6.55 21.46 4.64
CA LYS A 416 -6.58 22.31 5.84
C LYS A 416 -7.83 22.02 6.64
N ALA A 417 -7.69 21.87 7.95
CA ALA A 417 -8.81 21.68 8.85
C ALA A 417 -8.76 22.72 9.97
N THR A 418 -9.86 23.38 10.26
CA THR A 418 -9.95 24.32 11.39
C THR A 418 -10.87 23.74 12.45
N ILE A 419 -10.32 23.53 13.64
CA ILE A 419 -11.03 22.99 14.81
C ILE A 419 -11.28 24.16 15.76
N LEU A 420 -12.52 24.62 15.80
CA LEU A 420 -12.96 25.67 16.70
C LEU A 420 -13.45 25.05 18.01
N TYR A 421 -13.15 25.66 19.14
CA TYR A 421 -13.70 25.26 20.42
C TYR A 421 -14.25 26.42 21.23
N ALA A 422 -15.30 26.14 21.99
CA ALA A 422 -15.80 27.02 23.04
C ALA A 422 -15.82 26.23 24.35
N THR A 423 -15.31 26.81 25.43
CA THR A 423 -15.21 26.12 26.72
C THR A 423 -15.31 27.08 27.89
N GLU A 424 -16.02 26.66 28.94
CA GLU A 424 -16.08 27.38 30.22
C GLU A 424 -15.07 26.79 31.23
N THR A 425 -15.03 25.46 31.33
CA THR A 425 -14.21 24.73 32.32
C THR A 425 -12.96 24.07 31.72
N GLY A 426 -12.62 24.36 30.46
CA GLY A 426 -11.46 23.79 29.76
C GLY A 426 -11.65 22.41 29.11
N LYS A 427 -12.76 21.70 29.35
CA LYS A 427 -12.97 20.33 28.82
C LYS A 427 -13.02 20.28 27.30
N SER A 428 -13.82 21.14 26.66
CA SER A 428 -13.92 21.19 25.19
C SER A 428 -12.62 21.64 24.54
N ARG A 429 -11.83 22.49 25.21
CA ARG A 429 -10.47 22.82 24.77
C ARG A 429 -9.57 21.58 24.74
N THR A 430 -9.57 20.78 25.81
CA THR A 430 -8.79 19.53 25.85
C THR A 430 -9.23 18.55 24.75
N TYR A 431 -10.54 18.40 24.53
CA TYR A 431 -11.06 17.58 23.43
C TYR A 431 -10.65 18.10 22.06
N ALA A 432 -10.75 19.41 21.81
CA ALA A 432 -10.35 20.03 20.55
C ALA A 432 -8.85 19.87 20.29
N TRP A 433 -8.01 19.97 21.33
CA TRP A 433 -6.58 19.71 21.22
C TRP A 433 -6.28 18.24 20.93
N ASN A 434 -6.91 17.30 21.62
CA ASN A 434 -6.77 15.88 21.34
C ASN A 434 -7.25 15.53 19.92
N LEU A 435 -8.35 16.15 19.47
CA LEU A 435 -8.85 16.05 18.11
C LEU A 435 -7.84 16.64 17.11
N GLY A 436 -7.23 17.78 17.43
CA GLY A 436 -6.14 18.37 16.65
C GLY A 436 -4.94 17.45 16.50
N GLU A 437 -4.44 16.86 17.60
CA GLU A 437 -3.36 15.87 17.58
C GLU A 437 -3.70 14.66 16.71
N LEU A 438 -4.96 14.18 16.78
CA LEU A 438 -5.44 13.08 15.96
C LEU A 438 -5.52 13.48 14.46
N PHE A 439 -5.91 14.72 14.18
CA PHE A 439 -6.08 15.25 12.83
C PHE A 439 -4.75 15.57 12.15
N ARG A 440 -3.70 15.94 12.89
CA ARG A 440 -2.36 16.27 12.35
C ARG A 440 -1.75 15.12 11.53
N ARG A 441 -2.26 13.90 11.73
CA ARG A 441 -1.84 12.71 11.00
C ARG A 441 -2.34 12.65 9.53
N ALA A 442 -3.25 13.54 9.07
CA ALA A 442 -3.72 13.58 7.66
C ALA A 442 -4.22 14.94 7.18
N PHE A 443 -4.61 15.83 8.10
CA PHE A 443 -4.95 17.20 7.79
C PHE A 443 -3.79 18.11 8.22
N ASP A 444 -3.87 19.37 7.84
CA ASP A 444 -3.14 20.47 8.47
C ASP A 444 -4.10 21.18 9.45
N PRO A 445 -4.31 20.63 10.67
CA PRO A 445 -5.31 21.16 11.58
C PRO A 445 -4.81 22.38 12.36
N LYS A 446 -5.64 23.41 12.42
CA LYS A 446 -5.48 24.55 13.31
C LYS A 446 -6.55 24.46 14.40
N VAL A 447 -6.16 24.49 15.68
CA VAL A 447 -7.11 24.52 16.80
C VAL A 447 -7.20 25.95 17.33
N LEU A 448 -8.40 26.52 17.37
CA LEU A 448 -8.65 27.90 17.78
C LEU A 448 -9.80 27.98 18.76
N CYS A 449 -9.71 28.92 19.70
CA CYS A 449 -10.88 29.31 20.48
C CYS A 449 -11.84 30.10 19.57
N MET A 450 -13.15 29.96 19.80
CA MET A 450 -14.17 30.59 18.95
C MET A 450 -14.16 32.13 19.04
N ASP A 451 -13.75 32.70 20.17
CA ASP A 451 -13.56 34.14 20.38
C ASP A 451 -12.35 34.72 19.61
N GLU A 452 -11.39 33.88 19.26
CA GLU A 452 -10.20 34.21 18.47
C GLU A 452 -10.41 33.98 16.96
N TYR A 453 -11.57 33.50 16.53
CA TYR A 453 -11.86 33.15 15.15
C TYR A 453 -12.65 34.23 14.42
N ASP A 454 -12.10 34.74 13.31
CA ASP A 454 -12.82 35.67 12.43
C ASP A 454 -13.78 34.89 11.52
N ILE A 455 -15.08 35.11 11.70
CA ILE A 455 -16.14 34.45 10.93
C ILE A 455 -16.04 34.69 9.41
N VAL A 456 -15.42 35.80 8.97
CA VAL A 456 -15.18 36.06 7.54
C VAL A 456 -14.23 35.01 6.94
N SER A 457 -13.39 34.39 7.76
CA SER A 457 -12.49 33.32 7.32
C SER A 457 -13.25 32.04 6.95
N LEU A 458 -14.50 31.85 7.41
CA LEU A 458 -15.27 30.62 7.22
C LEU A 458 -15.50 30.27 5.75
N GLU A 459 -15.65 31.27 4.88
CA GLU A 459 -15.84 31.07 3.43
C GLU A 459 -14.58 30.56 2.71
N HIS A 460 -13.42 30.65 3.37
CA HIS A 460 -12.12 30.24 2.85
C HIS A 460 -11.61 28.93 3.46
N GLU A 461 -12.33 28.37 4.43
CA GLU A 461 -11.96 27.11 5.08
C GLU A 461 -12.32 25.90 4.21
N THR A 462 -11.47 24.87 4.23
CA THR A 462 -11.71 23.61 3.51
C THR A 462 -12.38 22.54 4.36
N LEU A 463 -12.31 22.64 5.69
CA LEU A 463 -12.98 21.74 6.63
C LEU A 463 -13.03 22.42 7.99
N VAL A 464 -14.22 22.57 8.58
CA VAL A 464 -14.37 23.14 9.92
C VAL A 464 -15.05 22.15 10.87
N LEU A 465 -14.47 21.99 12.06
CA LEU A 465 -14.97 21.16 13.14
C LEU A 465 -15.22 22.04 14.36
N VAL A 466 -16.36 21.89 15.02
CA VAL A 466 -16.70 22.68 16.20
C VAL A 466 -16.82 21.76 17.41
N VAL A 467 -16.05 22.04 18.46
CA VAL A 467 -16.05 21.32 19.73
C VAL A 467 -16.54 22.26 20.82
N THR A 468 -17.81 22.14 21.19
CA THR A 468 -18.42 22.97 22.24
C THR A 468 -19.08 22.10 23.31
N SER A 469 -19.28 22.66 24.48
CA SER A 469 -20.01 22.06 25.61
C SER A 469 -21.07 23.04 26.07
N THR A 470 -22.20 22.57 26.58
CA THR A 470 -23.19 23.44 27.23
C THR A 470 -22.82 23.71 28.68
N PHE A 471 -23.22 24.86 29.20
CA PHE A 471 -23.08 25.26 30.60
C PHE A 471 -24.47 25.50 31.22
N GLY A 472 -24.61 25.20 32.52
CA GLY A 472 -25.87 25.42 33.24
C GLY A 472 -27.09 24.72 32.63
N ASN A 473 -28.11 25.50 32.25
CA ASN A 473 -29.38 25.03 31.71
C ASN A 473 -29.35 24.72 30.19
N GLY A 474 -28.17 24.66 29.57
CA GLY A 474 -28.02 24.42 28.13
C GLY A 474 -27.45 25.61 27.35
N ASP A 475 -26.97 26.64 28.04
CA ASP A 475 -26.42 27.84 27.43
C ASP A 475 -25.02 27.56 26.82
N PRO A 476 -24.62 28.26 25.74
CA PRO A 476 -23.27 28.17 25.22
C PRO A 476 -22.25 28.78 26.21
N PRO A 477 -20.97 28.35 26.18
CA PRO A 477 -19.91 28.99 26.96
C PRO A 477 -19.71 30.45 26.54
N GLU A 478 -19.14 31.31 27.41
CA GLU A 478 -18.91 32.73 27.09
C GLU A 478 -18.08 32.89 25.79
N SER A 479 -17.05 32.06 25.63
CA SER A 479 -16.23 31.94 24.41
C SER A 479 -16.98 31.54 23.13
N GLY A 480 -18.25 31.14 23.23
CA GLY A 480 -19.12 30.76 22.11
C GLY A 480 -20.37 31.63 21.97
N GLU A 481 -20.44 32.78 22.66
CA GLU A 481 -21.61 33.67 22.59
C GLU A 481 -21.81 34.32 21.20
N PRO A 482 -23.06 34.69 20.83
CA PRO A 482 -23.42 35.16 19.48
C PRO A 482 -22.73 36.44 19.01
N GLY A 483 -22.04 37.16 19.90
CA GLY A 483 -21.21 38.31 19.54
C GLY A 483 -19.94 37.92 18.77
N ALA A 484 -19.44 36.69 18.96
CA ALA A 484 -18.22 36.19 18.32
C ALA A 484 -18.49 35.51 16.96
N LEU A 485 -19.67 34.90 16.79
CA LEU A 485 -20.09 34.26 15.56
C LEU A 485 -21.50 34.73 15.22
N GLY A 486 -21.65 35.55 14.18
CA GLY A 486 -22.94 36.11 13.77
C GLY A 486 -24.07 35.06 13.67
N PRO A 487 -25.33 35.53 13.61
CA PRO A 487 -26.54 34.77 14.00
C PRO A 487 -26.75 33.41 13.30
N ASN A 488 -26.11 33.15 12.17
CA ASN A 488 -26.24 31.91 11.40
C ASN A 488 -25.47 30.71 11.99
N VAL A 489 -24.38 30.91 12.74
CA VAL A 489 -23.62 29.80 13.35
C VAL A 489 -24.13 29.49 14.77
N ALA A 490 -24.55 30.52 15.50
CA ALA A 490 -25.22 30.36 16.80
C ALA A 490 -26.50 29.51 16.68
N SER A 491 -27.29 29.70 15.62
CA SER A 491 -28.52 28.90 15.40
C SER A 491 -28.23 27.41 15.17
N LEU A 492 -27.08 27.06 14.59
CA LEU A 492 -26.60 25.68 14.41
C LEU A 492 -26.19 25.02 15.74
N ALA A 493 -25.68 25.80 16.70
CA ALA A 493 -25.30 25.31 18.03
C ALA A 493 -26.50 25.17 18.98
N THR A 494 -27.51 26.03 18.88
CA THR A 494 -28.74 25.96 19.71
C THR A 494 -29.79 24.97 19.20
N ALA A 495 -29.84 24.67 17.90
CA ALA A 495 -30.86 23.77 17.34
C ALA A 495 -30.76 22.31 17.82
N THR A 496 -29.60 21.87 18.32
CA THR A 496 -29.39 20.54 18.89
C THR A 496 -29.88 20.39 20.33
N ALA A 497 -30.15 21.49 21.05
CA ALA A 497 -30.55 21.45 22.46
C ALA A 497 -32.07 21.37 22.69
N ALA A 498 -32.90 21.70 21.69
CA ALA A 498 -34.34 21.91 21.90
C ALA A 498 -35.24 20.68 21.67
N HIS A 499 -34.72 19.52 21.22
CA HIS A 499 -35.55 18.35 20.91
C HIS A 499 -34.95 17.02 21.37
N VAL A 500 -34.99 16.74 22.69
CA VAL A 500 -34.92 15.36 23.22
C VAL A 500 -35.75 15.26 24.52
N PRO A 501 -36.81 14.43 24.60
CA PRO A 501 -37.45 14.10 25.87
C PRO A 501 -36.58 13.13 26.68
N LEU A 502 -36.50 13.37 27.98
CA LEU A 502 -35.78 12.64 29.03
C LEU A 502 -35.75 11.10 28.87
N VAL A 503 -34.55 10.51 28.72
CA VAL A 503 -34.22 9.08 28.95
C VAL A 503 -32.80 8.98 29.55
N PRO A 504 -32.52 8.13 30.57
CA PRO A 504 -31.22 8.02 31.25
C PRO A 504 -30.21 7.12 30.47
N PRO A 505 -28.93 7.00 30.89
CA PRO A 505 -27.78 7.16 30.02
C PRO A 505 -27.49 5.93 29.13
N SER A 506 -27.66 6.10 27.83
CA SER A 506 -27.03 5.25 26.82
C SER A 506 -26.82 6.04 25.52
N TRP A 507 -25.57 6.09 25.07
CA TRP A 507 -25.08 6.75 23.87
C TRP A 507 -25.96 6.46 22.64
N SER A 508 -26.39 7.50 21.92
CA SER A 508 -27.10 7.37 20.64
C SER A 508 -26.68 8.48 19.65
N VAL A 509 -26.50 8.08 18.39
CA VAL A 509 -26.03 8.91 17.25
C VAL A 509 -27.22 9.21 16.34
N GLY A 510 -27.44 10.48 15.98
CA GLY A 510 -28.52 10.90 15.09
C GLY A 510 -28.05 11.85 13.96
N LEU A 511 -28.48 11.57 12.72
CA LEU A 511 -28.31 12.40 11.52
C LEU A 511 -29.65 13.05 11.13
N MET A 512 -29.65 14.31 10.71
CA MET A 512 -30.75 14.90 9.92
C MET A 512 -30.22 15.77 8.76
N PRO A 513 -30.92 15.83 7.61
CA PRO A 513 -30.44 16.47 6.39
C PRO A 513 -30.95 17.91 6.21
N CYS A 514 -30.15 18.76 5.56
CA CYS A 514 -30.61 19.95 4.83
C CYS A 514 -29.83 20.09 3.51
N VAL A 515 -30.55 20.41 2.42
CA VAL A 515 -30.06 20.57 1.04
C VAL A 515 -30.60 21.92 0.53
N PRO A 516 -29.98 22.65 -0.43
CA PRO A 516 -28.61 22.63 -0.93
C PRO A 516 -27.91 24.00 -0.83
N LEU A 517 -26.61 24.04 -0.59
CA LEU A 517 -25.68 24.89 -1.33
C LEU A 517 -24.30 24.24 -1.23
N GLY A 518 -23.90 23.59 -2.32
CA GLY A 518 -22.53 23.18 -2.65
C GLY A 518 -21.66 22.55 -1.55
N ARG A 519 -21.59 21.21 -1.56
CA ARG A 519 -20.48 20.37 -1.05
C ARG A 519 -19.98 20.65 0.38
N GLU A 520 -20.35 19.79 1.33
CA GLU A 520 -19.42 18.98 2.17
C GLU A 520 -20.13 18.26 3.34
N PHE A 521 -19.48 17.22 3.87
CA PHE A 521 -19.97 16.33 4.93
C PHE A 521 -19.74 16.94 6.32
N SER A 522 -20.81 17.13 7.10
CA SER A 522 -20.70 17.44 8.53
C SER A 522 -20.84 16.17 9.37
N ILE A 523 -19.86 15.88 10.23
CA ILE A 523 -19.95 14.86 11.28
C ILE A 523 -20.03 15.61 12.61
N VAL A 524 -21.19 15.57 13.24
CA VAL A 524 -21.38 16.00 14.64
C VAL A 524 -21.21 14.76 15.50
N MET A 525 -20.20 14.73 16.37
CA MET A 525 -20.08 13.72 17.42
C MET A 525 -20.60 14.33 18.72
N GLN A 526 -21.66 13.73 19.28
CA GLN A 526 -22.13 13.98 20.66
C GLN A 526 -21.35 13.11 21.65
#